data_AF-A0A151JDL2-F1
#
_entry.id   AF-A0A151JDL2-F1
#
_cell.length_a   1.000
_cell.length_b   1.000
_cell.length_c   1.000
_cell.angle_alpha   90.00
_cell.angle_beta   90.00
_cell.angle_gamma   90.00
#
_symmetry.space_group_name_H-M   'P 1'
#
loop_
_entity.id
_entity.type
_entity.pdbx_description
1 polymer ?
#
loop_
_entity_poly.entity_id
_entity_poly.type
_entity_poly.pdbx_seq_one_letter_code
_entity_poly.pdbx_strand_id
1 'polypeptide(L)'
;MPYLLGQEREKGSHSMSGYHSFELCYLAAVYGNLLIHKQPMDLYFKPLPNGFQNRVLRVAPDILPQDSIVIESVSIDGQPYDKFDAKALTVDLPQSDSRLSVKVRLTPTSGVDHFKVQAEKQAEACVVRLSGAFDERAIPTFSQYVGDMEGSSRLVMECSQLDSICPAAIREILFIKQKLSIDERLCFVAVNESVQKSLQNSEIFSEIELYSSLDQALSAKR
;
A
#
# COMPACT_ATOMS: atom_id res chain seq x y z
N MET A 1 -11.86 55.52 -2.63
CA MET A 1 -11.23 54.18 -2.61
C MET A 1 -12.35 53.15 -2.69
N PRO A 2 -12.45 52.33 -3.75
CA PRO A 2 -13.40 51.23 -3.71
C PRO A 2 -12.87 50.22 -2.68
N TYR A 3 -13.73 49.84 -1.72
CA TYR A 3 -13.45 48.78 -0.75
C TYR A 3 -14.38 47.61 -1.05
N LEU A 4 -13.85 46.39 -0.97
CA LEU A 4 -14.63 45.17 -1.09
C LEU A 4 -15.26 44.85 0.26
N LEU A 5 -16.57 44.64 0.27
CA LEU A 5 -17.33 44.14 1.42
C LEU A 5 -17.33 42.61 1.40
N GLY A 6 -16.78 41.95 2.42
CA GLY A 6 -16.81 40.49 2.58
C GLY A 6 -15.54 39.88 3.18
N GLN A 7 -15.56 38.58 3.50
CA GLN A 7 -14.41 37.81 4.01
C GLN A 7 -13.43 37.34 2.91
N GLU A 8 -13.61 37.75 1.66
CA GLU A 8 -12.86 37.26 0.49
C GLU A 8 -11.34 37.57 0.54
N ARG A 9 -10.92 38.53 1.37
CA ARG A 9 -9.49 38.85 1.62
C ARG A 9 -8.94 38.28 2.93
N GLU A 10 -9.78 37.64 3.75
CA GLU A 10 -9.33 37.05 5.01
C GLU A 10 -8.64 35.71 4.73
N LYS A 11 -7.31 35.69 4.89
CA LYS A 11 -6.49 34.48 4.76
C LYS A 11 -6.88 33.35 5.73
N GLY A 12 -7.72 33.64 6.72
CA GLY A 12 -8.25 32.70 7.70
C GLY A 12 -9.74 32.39 7.57
N SER A 13 -10.39 32.74 6.45
CA SER A 13 -11.80 32.39 6.25
C SER A 13 -11.99 30.87 6.18
N HIS A 14 -13.19 30.38 6.49
CA HIS A 14 -13.50 28.95 6.44
C HIS A 14 -13.32 28.36 5.04
N SER A 15 -13.59 29.13 3.98
CA SER A 15 -13.41 28.70 2.59
C SER A 15 -11.93 28.59 2.22
N MET A 16 -11.09 29.55 2.62
CA MET A 16 -9.65 29.50 2.39
C MET A 16 -8.98 28.37 3.17
N SER A 17 -9.37 28.19 4.44
CA SER A 17 -8.89 27.09 5.28
C SER A 17 -9.32 25.73 4.73
N GLY A 18 -10.55 25.66 4.20
CA GLY A 18 -11.07 24.47 3.52
C GLY A 18 -10.23 24.11 2.30
N TYR A 19 -10.00 25.04 1.38
CA TYR A 19 -9.20 24.79 0.17
C TYR A 19 -7.81 24.23 0.51
N HIS A 20 -7.09 24.84 1.44
CA HIS A 20 -5.76 24.37 1.85
C HIS A 20 -5.79 22.97 2.47
N SER A 21 -6.82 22.68 3.27
CA SER A 21 -6.99 21.34 3.86
C SER A 21 -7.27 20.29 2.78
N PHE A 22 -8.09 20.60 1.78
CA PHE A 22 -8.38 19.70 0.66
C PHE A 22 -7.14 19.46 -0.22
N GLU A 23 -6.42 20.52 -0.56
CA GLU A 23 -5.19 20.43 -1.35
C GLU A 23 -4.12 19.60 -0.64
N LEU A 24 -3.91 19.85 0.66
CA LEU A 24 -2.96 19.08 1.46
C LEU A 24 -3.37 17.60 1.57
N CYS A 25 -4.64 17.32 1.83
CA CYS A 25 -5.14 15.94 1.87
C CYS A 25 -4.99 15.23 0.51
N TYR A 26 -5.27 15.94 -0.60
CA TYR A 26 -5.07 15.41 -1.95
C TYR A 26 -3.61 15.06 -2.21
N LEU A 27 -2.68 15.99 -1.95
CA LEU A 27 -1.24 15.76 -2.14
C LEU A 27 -0.72 14.66 -1.22
N ALA A 28 -1.14 14.65 0.05
CA ALA A 28 -0.75 13.61 1.01
C ALA A 28 -1.22 12.22 0.53
N ALA A 29 -2.45 12.10 0.03
CA ALA A 29 -2.97 10.85 -0.52
C ALA A 29 -2.23 10.42 -1.79
N VAL A 30 -1.99 11.36 -2.73
CA VAL A 30 -1.24 11.10 -3.98
C VAL A 30 0.17 10.60 -3.69
N TYR A 31 0.96 11.34 -2.91
CA TYR A 31 2.34 10.96 -2.64
C TYR A 31 2.44 9.75 -1.71
N GLY A 32 1.58 9.68 -0.67
CA GLY A 32 1.53 8.53 0.23
C GLY A 32 1.26 7.24 -0.54
N ASN A 33 0.19 7.19 -1.31
CA ASN A 33 -0.21 5.97 -2.01
C ASN A 33 0.77 5.66 -3.15
N LEU A 34 0.97 6.58 -4.10
CA LEU A 34 1.70 6.25 -5.33
C LEU A 34 3.22 6.22 -5.14
N LEU A 35 3.78 7.14 -4.35
CA LEU A 35 5.23 7.27 -4.24
C LEU A 35 5.81 6.43 -3.10
N ILE A 36 5.20 6.50 -1.91
CA ILE A 36 5.72 5.84 -0.71
C ILE A 36 5.23 4.40 -0.64
N HIS A 37 3.93 4.17 -0.54
CA HIS A 37 3.34 2.86 -0.30
C HIS A 37 3.24 1.99 -1.55
N LYS A 38 3.45 2.57 -2.74
CA LYS A 38 3.33 1.90 -4.04
C LYS A 38 1.96 1.22 -4.24
N GLN A 39 0.91 1.94 -3.86
CA GLN A 39 -0.48 1.50 -3.96
C GLN A 39 -1.21 2.21 -5.11
N PRO A 40 -1.99 1.49 -5.93
CA PRO A 40 -2.86 2.12 -6.92
C PRO A 40 -3.90 3.04 -6.28
N MET A 41 -4.32 4.08 -6.99
CA MET A 41 -5.37 5.00 -6.54
C MET A 41 -6.28 5.45 -7.67
N ASP A 42 -7.54 5.73 -7.32
CA ASP A 42 -8.55 6.19 -8.26
C ASP A 42 -8.70 7.72 -8.18
N LEU A 43 -8.59 8.39 -9.32
CA LEU A 43 -8.89 9.81 -9.50
C LEU A 43 -10.18 10.00 -10.27
N TYR A 44 -10.98 10.99 -9.84
CA TYR A 44 -12.29 11.27 -10.41
C TYR A 44 -12.32 12.67 -11.01
N PHE A 45 -12.78 12.77 -12.25
CA PHE A 45 -12.86 14.01 -13.00
C PHE A 45 -14.27 14.21 -13.53
N LYS A 46 -14.73 15.47 -13.53
CA LYS A 46 -16.04 15.86 -14.07
C LYS A 46 -15.89 17.02 -15.08
N PRO A 47 -15.23 16.79 -16.22
CA PRO A 47 -14.93 17.84 -17.21
C PRO A 47 -16.22 18.47 -17.76
N LEU A 48 -16.14 19.76 -18.09
CA LEU A 48 -17.18 20.45 -18.86
C LEU A 48 -17.22 19.93 -20.31
N PRO A 49 -18.41 19.88 -20.96
CA PRO A 49 -18.50 19.70 -22.40
C PRO A 49 -17.59 20.69 -23.12
N ASN A 50 -16.73 20.19 -24.01
CA ASN A 50 -15.76 21.00 -24.76
C ASN A 50 -14.81 21.85 -23.89
N GLY A 51 -14.63 21.50 -22.61
CA GLY A 51 -13.78 22.25 -21.67
C GLY A 51 -12.28 22.04 -21.86
N PHE A 52 -11.87 21.06 -22.67
CA PHE A 52 -10.47 20.73 -22.95
C PHE A 52 -10.18 20.88 -24.44
N GLN A 53 -9.07 21.55 -24.76
CA GLN A 53 -8.56 21.61 -26.13
C GLN A 53 -8.31 20.18 -26.64
N ASN A 54 -8.77 19.90 -27.86
CA ASN A 54 -8.69 18.58 -28.49
C ASN A 54 -9.34 17.43 -27.68
N ARG A 55 -10.14 17.75 -26.65
CA ARG A 55 -10.75 16.78 -25.71
C ARG A 55 -9.73 15.93 -24.94
N VAL A 56 -8.49 16.40 -24.80
CA VAL A 56 -7.45 15.68 -24.08
C VAL A 56 -7.47 16.08 -22.60
N LEU A 57 -7.83 15.14 -21.73
CA LEU A 57 -7.76 15.31 -20.28
C LEU A 57 -6.40 14.83 -19.78
N ARG A 58 -5.61 15.71 -19.18
CA ARG A 58 -4.38 15.36 -18.46
C ARG A 58 -4.72 14.98 -17.03
N VAL A 59 -4.24 13.81 -16.58
CA VAL A 59 -4.60 13.23 -15.28
C VAL A 59 -3.39 13.04 -14.37
N ALA A 60 -2.22 13.52 -14.79
CA ALA A 60 -1.01 13.50 -13.99
C ALA A 60 -1.17 14.35 -12.71
N PRO A 61 -0.94 13.76 -11.52
CA PRO A 61 -0.73 14.53 -10.30
C PRO A 61 0.57 15.33 -10.39
N ASP A 62 0.63 16.46 -9.69
CA ASP A 62 1.79 17.35 -9.74
C ASP A 62 3.06 16.70 -9.12
N ILE A 63 4.24 17.09 -9.62
CA ILE A 63 5.58 16.79 -9.07
C ILE A 63 5.91 15.31 -8.80
N LEU A 64 5.25 14.36 -9.45
CA LEU A 64 5.69 12.96 -9.41
C LEU A 64 6.92 12.74 -10.30
N PRO A 65 7.87 11.87 -9.90
CA PRO A 65 8.99 11.50 -10.76
C PRO A 65 8.48 10.95 -12.09
N GLN A 66 9.18 11.28 -13.17
CA GLN A 66 8.85 10.78 -14.50
C GLN A 66 8.82 9.24 -14.51
N ASP A 67 7.85 8.66 -15.21
CA ASP A 67 7.63 7.22 -15.34
C ASP A 67 7.41 6.46 -14.01
N SER A 68 7.15 7.16 -12.90
CA SER A 68 6.88 6.51 -11.60
C SER A 68 5.48 5.90 -11.50
N ILE A 69 4.55 6.33 -12.35
CA ILE A 69 3.16 5.90 -12.40
C ILE A 69 2.68 5.80 -13.85
N VAL A 70 1.64 5.01 -14.08
CA VAL A 70 0.91 4.91 -15.35
C VAL A 70 -0.60 4.83 -15.11
N ILE A 71 -1.40 5.10 -16.14
CA ILE A 71 -2.83 4.75 -16.11
C ILE A 71 -2.96 3.23 -16.24
N GLU A 72 -3.57 2.60 -15.24
CA GLU A 72 -3.94 1.18 -15.29
C GLU A 72 -5.27 0.97 -16.02
N SER A 73 -6.26 1.82 -15.73
CA SER A 73 -7.59 1.72 -16.35
C SER A 73 -8.34 3.05 -16.30
N VAL A 74 -9.29 3.21 -17.23
CA VAL A 74 -10.22 4.35 -17.25
C VAL A 74 -11.64 3.81 -17.37
N SER A 75 -12.57 4.47 -16.68
CA SER A 75 -14.00 4.34 -16.98
C SER A 75 -14.65 5.70 -17.16
N ILE A 76 -15.60 5.75 -18.09
CA ILE A 76 -16.43 6.92 -18.37
C ILE A 76 -17.89 6.52 -18.15
N ASP A 77 -18.57 7.25 -17.27
CA ASP A 77 -19.96 6.99 -16.86
C ASP A 77 -20.18 5.54 -16.39
N GLY A 78 -19.17 5.01 -15.70
CA GLY A 78 -19.16 3.65 -15.14
C GLY A 78 -18.78 2.55 -16.13
N GLN A 79 -18.58 2.87 -17.41
CA GLN A 79 -18.19 1.90 -18.45
C GLN A 79 -16.68 1.92 -18.72
N PRO A 80 -16.03 0.76 -18.92
CA PRO A 80 -14.63 0.70 -19.33
C PRO A 80 -14.33 1.55 -20.57
N TYR A 81 -13.16 2.17 -20.61
CA TYR A 81 -12.77 3.06 -21.69
C TYR A 81 -11.28 2.93 -22.02
N ASP A 82 -10.96 2.73 -23.30
CA ASP A 82 -9.61 2.32 -23.71
C ASP A 82 -8.83 3.41 -24.47
N LYS A 83 -9.43 4.57 -24.75
CA LYS A 83 -8.74 5.66 -25.46
C LYS A 83 -7.99 6.56 -24.48
N PHE A 84 -6.85 6.08 -24.01
CA PHE A 84 -5.94 6.81 -23.14
C PHE A 84 -4.49 6.44 -23.43
N ASP A 85 -3.57 7.36 -23.15
CA ASP A 85 -2.13 7.09 -23.13
C ASP A 85 -1.68 6.87 -21.69
N ALA A 86 -1.32 5.62 -21.39
CA ALA A 86 -0.96 5.18 -20.05
C ALA A 86 0.30 5.87 -19.50
N LYS A 87 1.28 6.18 -20.36
CA LYS A 87 2.55 6.78 -19.94
C LYS A 87 2.50 8.30 -19.97
N ALA A 88 1.84 8.86 -20.98
CA ALA A 88 1.64 10.31 -21.06
C ALA A 88 0.59 10.82 -20.05
N LEU A 89 -0.12 9.91 -19.35
CA LEU A 89 -1.15 10.24 -18.36
C LEU A 89 -2.23 11.14 -18.98
N THR A 90 -2.75 10.72 -20.14
CA THR A 90 -3.80 11.45 -20.86
C THR A 90 -4.95 10.56 -21.26
N VAL A 91 -6.16 11.10 -21.25
CA VAL A 91 -7.39 10.43 -21.69
C VAL A 91 -8.02 11.24 -22.81
N ASP A 92 -8.31 10.59 -23.95
CA ASP A 92 -9.02 11.21 -25.06
C ASP A 92 -10.52 11.15 -24.78
N LEU A 93 -11.12 12.28 -24.39
CA LEU A 93 -12.54 12.31 -24.04
C LEU A 93 -13.42 12.13 -25.30
N PRO A 94 -14.49 11.32 -25.22
CA PRO A 94 -15.50 11.28 -26.25
C PRO A 94 -16.17 12.65 -26.39
N GLN A 95 -16.68 12.94 -27.58
CA GLN A 95 -17.55 14.10 -27.74
C GLN A 95 -18.83 13.89 -26.93
N SER A 96 -19.21 14.90 -26.17
CA SER A 96 -20.43 14.88 -25.35
C SER A 96 -20.92 16.30 -25.15
N ASP A 97 -22.25 16.46 -25.17
CA ASP A 97 -22.93 17.71 -24.83
C ASP A 97 -23.24 17.80 -23.32
N SER A 98 -22.95 16.74 -22.56
CA SER A 98 -23.12 16.66 -21.11
C SER A 98 -21.79 16.37 -20.40
N ARG A 99 -21.73 16.68 -19.10
CA ARG A 99 -20.52 16.41 -18.29
C ARG A 99 -20.31 14.91 -18.13
N LEU A 100 -19.15 14.42 -18.56
CA LEU A 100 -18.72 13.03 -18.38
C LEU A 100 -18.26 12.77 -16.94
N SER A 101 -18.59 11.61 -16.36
CA SER A 101 -17.97 11.12 -15.12
C SER A 101 -16.78 10.25 -15.48
N VAL A 102 -15.56 10.78 -15.34
CA VAL A 102 -14.34 10.05 -15.69
C VAL A 102 -13.68 9.55 -14.40
N LYS A 103 -13.45 8.25 -14.31
CA LYS A 103 -12.63 7.63 -13.27
C LYS A 103 -11.36 7.10 -13.92
N VAL A 104 -10.21 7.46 -13.37
CA VAL A 104 -8.90 6.99 -13.82
C VAL A 104 -8.22 6.29 -12.65
N ARG A 105 -7.82 5.04 -12.86
CA ARG A 105 -6.95 4.35 -11.91
C ARG A 105 -5.50 4.56 -12.31
N LEU A 106 -4.72 5.16 -11.41
CA LEU A 106 -3.28 5.26 -11.52
C LEU A 106 -2.63 4.13 -10.73
N THR A 107 -1.58 3.54 -11.30
CA THR A 107 -0.79 2.50 -10.64
C THR A 107 0.70 2.85 -10.71
N PRO A 108 1.48 2.60 -9.65
CA PRO A 108 2.94 2.71 -9.69
C PRO A 108 3.56 1.73 -10.68
N THR A 109 4.65 2.12 -11.32
CA THR A 109 5.36 1.25 -12.28
C THR A 109 6.23 0.19 -11.61
N SER A 110 6.47 0.31 -10.30
CA SER A 110 7.27 -0.64 -9.52
C SER A 110 6.81 -0.72 -8.06
N GLY A 111 7.07 -1.87 -7.44
CA GLY A 111 6.82 -2.10 -6.01
C GLY A 111 5.38 -2.40 -5.62
N VAL A 112 4.47 -2.57 -6.60
CA VAL A 112 3.05 -2.90 -6.34
C VAL A 112 2.93 -4.28 -5.70
N ASP A 113 3.64 -5.29 -6.21
CA ASP A 113 3.71 -6.66 -5.66
C ASP A 113 4.99 -6.89 -4.83
N HIS A 114 5.44 -5.89 -4.05
CA HIS A 114 6.71 -5.99 -3.33
C HIS A 114 6.72 -7.01 -2.19
N PHE A 115 5.54 -7.39 -1.69
CA PHE A 115 5.39 -8.31 -0.58
C PHE A 115 4.07 -9.08 -0.68
N LYS A 116 4.11 -10.38 -0.37
CA LYS A 116 2.90 -11.20 -0.21
C LYS A 116 2.99 -12.01 1.07
N VAL A 117 1.85 -12.14 1.73
CA VAL A 117 1.66 -12.92 2.95
C VAL A 117 0.50 -13.88 2.74
N GLN A 118 0.68 -15.11 3.21
CA GLN A 118 -0.39 -16.10 3.32
C GLN A 118 -0.30 -16.71 4.71
N ALA A 119 -1.42 -16.77 5.42
CA ALA A 119 -1.51 -17.40 6.73
C ALA A 119 -2.46 -18.58 6.66
N GLU A 120 -2.06 -19.70 7.21
CA GLU A 120 -2.90 -20.88 7.36
C GLU A 120 -2.71 -21.51 8.74
N LYS A 121 -3.76 -22.15 9.23
CA LYS A 121 -3.68 -22.92 10.46
C LYS A 121 -3.34 -24.37 10.13
N GLN A 122 -2.26 -24.87 10.71
CA GLN A 122 -1.85 -26.26 10.57
C GLN A 122 -1.64 -26.87 11.97
N ALA A 123 -2.55 -27.76 12.37
CA ALA A 123 -2.62 -28.29 13.73
C ALA A 123 -2.69 -27.16 14.78
N GLU A 124 -1.68 -27.05 15.64
CA GLU A 124 -1.59 -26.00 16.68
C GLU A 124 -0.78 -24.77 16.24
N ALA A 125 -0.21 -24.78 15.03
CA ALA A 125 0.61 -23.68 14.52
C ALA A 125 -0.17 -22.80 13.51
N CYS A 126 0.06 -21.50 13.58
CA CYS A 126 -0.22 -20.57 12.49
C CYS A 126 1.03 -20.49 11.61
N VAL A 127 0.95 -21.03 10.40
CA VAL A 127 2.02 -21.00 9.41
C VAL A 127 1.81 -19.79 8.51
N VAL A 128 2.78 -18.87 8.52
CA VAL A 128 2.75 -17.64 7.74
C VAL A 128 3.84 -17.70 6.68
N ARG A 129 3.44 -17.82 5.42
CA ARG A 129 4.34 -17.79 4.26
C ARG A 129 4.55 -16.37 3.80
N LEU A 130 5.81 -15.96 3.73
CA LEU A 130 6.22 -14.63 3.33
C LEU A 130 7.00 -14.70 2.02
N SER A 131 6.73 -13.76 1.12
CA SER A 131 7.50 -13.58 -0.11
C SER A 131 7.77 -12.11 -0.42
N GLY A 132 8.92 -11.83 -1.03
CA GLY A 132 9.36 -10.47 -1.37
C GLY A 132 10.06 -9.73 -0.21
N ALA A 133 9.93 -8.41 -0.16
CA ALA A 133 10.57 -7.57 0.85
C ALA A 133 9.60 -7.21 1.98
N PHE A 134 9.85 -7.69 3.20
CA PHE A 134 9.06 -7.33 4.38
C PHE A 134 9.59 -6.04 5.00
N ASP A 135 9.30 -4.92 4.34
CA ASP A 135 9.63 -3.56 4.78
C ASP A 135 8.45 -2.85 5.50
N GLU A 136 8.60 -1.57 5.81
CA GLU A 136 7.57 -0.79 6.53
C GLU A 136 6.23 -0.71 5.77
N ARG A 137 6.24 -0.82 4.44
CA ARG A 137 5.03 -0.74 3.60
C ARG A 137 4.23 -2.04 3.65
N ALA A 138 4.90 -3.15 3.92
CA ALA A 138 4.32 -4.49 4.03
C ALA A 138 3.64 -4.74 5.39
N ILE A 139 3.95 -3.94 6.42
CA ILE A 139 3.43 -4.10 7.79
C ILE A 139 1.89 -4.13 7.83
N PRO A 140 1.15 -3.16 7.27
CA PRO A 140 -0.32 -3.18 7.34
C PRO A 140 -0.94 -4.44 6.70
N THR A 141 -0.37 -4.87 5.56
CA THR A 141 -0.82 -6.09 4.88
C THR A 141 -0.56 -7.31 5.76
N PHE A 142 0.62 -7.43 6.36
CA PHE A 142 0.91 -8.50 7.30
C PHE A 142 -0.06 -8.52 8.49
N SER A 143 -0.27 -7.37 9.14
CA SER A 143 -1.16 -7.25 10.31
C SER A 143 -2.60 -7.64 10.00
N GLN A 144 -3.10 -7.28 8.81
CA GLN A 144 -4.44 -7.64 8.37
C GLN A 144 -4.61 -9.15 8.16
N TYR A 145 -3.64 -9.83 7.57
CA TYR A 145 -3.78 -11.26 7.24
C TYR A 145 -3.52 -12.20 8.42
N VAL A 146 -2.62 -11.82 9.33
CA VAL A 146 -2.24 -12.68 10.47
C VAL A 146 -2.98 -12.30 11.74
N GLY A 147 -3.39 -11.05 11.89
CA GLY A 147 -3.94 -10.51 13.14
C GLY A 147 -5.27 -11.11 13.59
N ASP A 148 -5.94 -11.88 12.75
CA ASP A 148 -7.25 -12.52 13.01
C ASP A 148 -7.12 -14.05 13.19
N MET A 149 -5.91 -14.61 13.19
CA MET A 149 -5.64 -16.06 13.24
C MET A 149 -5.61 -16.61 14.68
N GLU A 150 -6.78 -16.67 15.33
CA GLU A 150 -6.89 -17.12 16.73
C GLU A 150 -6.74 -18.65 16.96
N GLY A 151 -6.41 -18.99 18.22
CA GLY A 151 -6.40 -20.37 18.72
C GLY A 151 -5.24 -21.22 18.22
N SER A 152 -4.14 -20.60 17.79
CA SER A 152 -2.86 -21.27 17.54
C SER A 152 -1.96 -21.07 18.76
N SER A 153 -1.21 -22.09 19.16
CA SER A 153 -0.23 -22.00 20.26
C SER A 153 1.16 -21.59 19.78
N ARG A 154 1.37 -21.55 18.46
CA ARG A 154 2.67 -21.30 17.82
C ARG A 154 2.54 -20.45 16.56
N LEU A 155 3.53 -19.59 16.32
CA LEU A 155 3.66 -18.79 15.09
C LEU A 155 4.91 -19.21 14.33
N VAL A 156 4.74 -19.66 13.09
CA VAL A 156 5.82 -20.15 12.22
C VAL A 156 5.89 -19.30 10.96
N MET A 157 7.00 -18.57 10.81
CA MET A 157 7.32 -17.74 9.66
C MET A 157 8.09 -18.57 8.64
N GLU A 158 7.47 -18.88 7.51
CA GLU A 158 8.13 -19.49 6.36
C GLU A 158 8.73 -18.37 5.50
N CYS A 159 10.05 -18.40 5.31
CA CYS A 159 10.83 -17.34 4.66
C CYS A 159 11.55 -17.81 3.39
N SER A 160 11.20 -18.95 2.79
CA SER A 160 11.92 -19.49 1.62
C SER A 160 11.88 -18.58 0.39
N GLN A 161 10.84 -17.74 0.28
CA GLN A 161 10.68 -16.75 -0.78
C GLN A 161 10.82 -15.31 -0.28
N LEU A 162 11.27 -15.12 0.97
CA LEU A 162 11.46 -13.80 1.55
C LEU A 162 12.85 -13.27 1.20
N ASP A 163 12.92 -12.08 0.62
CA ASP A 163 14.17 -11.44 0.20
C ASP A 163 14.85 -10.76 1.38
N SER A 164 14.08 -10.00 2.17
CA SER A 164 14.58 -9.22 3.30
C SER A 164 13.50 -8.92 4.32
N ILE A 165 13.91 -8.56 5.54
CA ILE A 165 13.01 -8.09 6.62
C ILE A 165 13.64 -6.91 7.35
N CYS A 166 12.85 -5.87 7.61
CA CYS A 166 13.29 -4.69 8.36
C CYS A 166 12.99 -4.82 9.87
N PRO A 167 13.67 -4.04 10.74
CA PRO A 167 13.44 -4.09 12.18
C PRO A 167 11.99 -3.77 12.60
N ALA A 168 11.29 -2.91 11.85
CA ALA A 168 9.89 -2.59 12.13
C ALA A 168 8.97 -3.79 11.90
N ALA A 169 9.21 -4.57 10.84
CA ALA A 169 8.49 -5.80 10.56
C ALA A 169 8.71 -6.87 11.65
N ILE A 170 9.95 -7.01 12.14
CA ILE A 170 10.25 -7.94 13.26
C ILE A 170 9.45 -7.56 14.51
N ARG A 171 9.37 -6.27 14.84
CA ARG A 171 8.55 -5.80 15.98
C ARG A 171 7.06 -6.05 15.77
N GLU A 172 6.56 -5.90 14.54
CA GLU A 172 5.16 -6.19 14.22
C GLU A 172 4.84 -7.68 14.42
N ILE A 173 5.72 -8.59 13.98
CA ILE A 173 5.56 -10.04 14.24
C ILE A 173 5.43 -10.31 15.73
N LEU A 174 6.27 -9.68 16.56
CA LEU A 174 6.20 -9.82 18.02
C LEU A 174 4.89 -9.27 18.60
N PHE A 175 4.44 -8.11 18.10
CA PHE A 175 3.18 -7.52 18.53
C PHE A 175 1.99 -8.44 18.22
N ILE A 176 1.95 -9.03 17.02
CA ILE A 176 0.90 -9.98 16.65
C ILE A 176 0.98 -11.24 17.51
N LYS A 177 2.18 -11.79 17.76
CA LYS A 177 2.35 -12.92 18.69
C LYS A 177 1.70 -12.62 20.05
N GLN A 178 1.97 -11.44 20.61
CA GLN A 178 1.38 -11.01 21.88
C GLN A 178 -0.14 -10.85 21.79
N LYS A 179 -0.65 -10.22 20.71
CA LYS A 179 -2.09 -10.06 20.47
C LYS A 179 -2.80 -11.42 20.40
N LEU A 180 -2.19 -12.41 19.75
CA LEU A 180 -2.72 -13.76 19.62
C LEU A 180 -2.52 -14.62 20.88
N SER A 181 -1.93 -14.07 21.95
CA SER A 181 -1.62 -14.78 23.20
C SER A 181 -0.79 -16.05 22.98
N ILE A 182 0.13 -15.99 22.01
CA ILE A 182 1.06 -17.07 21.71
C ILE A 182 2.26 -16.93 22.64
N ASP A 183 2.43 -17.86 23.56
CA ASP A 183 3.55 -17.85 24.52
C ASP A 183 4.83 -18.45 23.91
N GLU A 184 4.70 -19.36 22.94
CA GLU A 184 5.84 -20.06 22.34
C GLU A 184 6.78 -19.14 21.56
N ARG A 185 8.05 -19.54 21.44
CA ARG A 185 9.06 -18.81 20.70
C ARG A 185 8.69 -18.66 19.22
N LEU A 186 9.11 -17.54 18.63
CA LEU A 186 8.87 -17.25 17.22
C LEU A 186 9.72 -18.17 16.35
N CYS A 187 9.08 -18.94 15.49
CA CYS A 187 9.81 -19.86 14.63
C CYS A 187 10.01 -19.22 13.25
N PHE A 188 11.24 -19.20 12.76
CA PHE A 188 11.56 -18.80 11.40
C PHE A 188 12.17 -19.99 10.65
N VAL A 189 11.68 -20.22 9.44
CA VAL A 189 12.02 -21.38 8.60
C VAL A 189 12.65 -20.90 7.30
N ALA A 190 13.70 -21.59 6.87
CA ALA A 190 14.35 -21.37 5.57
C ALA A 190 14.81 -19.91 5.37
N VAL A 191 15.38 -19.30 6.41
CA VAL A 191 15.88 -17.92 6.36
C VAL A 191 17.11 -17.80 5.47
N ASN A 192 17.14 -16.76 4.63
CA ASN A 192 18.32 -16.39 3.87
C ASN A 192 19.33 -15.58 4.73
N GLU A 193 20.52 -15.28 4.20
CA GLU A 193 21.55 -14.53 4.94
C GLU A 193 21.13 -13.12 5.36
N SER A 194 20.36 -12.41 4.52
CA SER A 194 19.89 -11.06 4.81
C SER A 194 18.90 -11.08 5.98
N VAL A 195 17.93 -11.98 5.92
CA VAL A 195 16.93 -12.19 6.97
C VAL A 195 17.60 -12.63 8.26
N GLN A 196 18.52 -13.59 8.20
CA GLN A 196 19.25 -14.06 9.38
C GLN A 196 20.02 -12.92 10.07
N LYS A 197 20.72 -12.07 9.31
CA LYS A 197 21.43 -10.89 9.85
C LYS A 197 20.46 -9.91 10.52
N SER A 198 19.31 -9.62 9.90
CA SER A 198 18.29 -8.76 10.49
C SER A 198 17.74 -9.32 11.81
N LEU A 199 17.49 -10.64 11.87
CA LEU A 199 17.00 -11.30 13.09
C LEU A 199 18.07 -11.30 14.19
N GLN A 200 19.34 -11.60 13.86
CA GLN A 200 20.46 -11.60 14.81
C GLN A 200 20.72 -10.22 15.42
N ASN A 201 20.52 -9.16 14.65
CA ASN A 201 20.65 -7.78 15.12
C ASN A 201 19.42 -7.27 15.87
N SER A 202 18.35 -8.07 15.96
CA SER A 202 17.14 -7.69 16.68
C SER A 202 17.31 -7.92 18.19
N GLU A 203 16.69 -7.06 18.98
CA GLU A 203 16.67 -7.17 20.45
C GLU A 203 15.94 -8.44 20.94
N ILE A 204 15.18 -9.10 20.06
CA ILE A 204 14.34 -10.25 20.39
C ILE A 204 14.93 -11.57 19.90
N PHE A 205 16.19 -11.60 19.45
CA PHE A 205 16.81 -12.80 18.90
C PHE A 205 16.77 -14.01 19.87
N SER A 206 16.78 -13.78 21.18
CA SER A 206 16.64 -14.84 22.20
C SER A 206 15.26 -15.52 22.23
N GLU A 207 14.24 -14.88 21.64
CA GLU A 207 12.88 -15.39 21.53
C GLU A 207 12.61 -16.06 20.17
N ILE A 208 13.64 -16.20 19.33
CA ILE A 208 13.55 -16.73 17.97
C ILE A 208 14.20 -18.11 17.88
N GLU A 209 13.51 -19.02 17.21
CA GLU A 209 14.02 -20.34 16.83
C GLU A 209 14.15 -20.42 15.31
N LEU A 210 15.32 -20.84 14.83
CA LEU A 210 15.61 -20.98 13.41
C LEU A 210 15.57 -22.46 13.01
N TYR A 211 14.83 -22.77 11.96
CA TYR A 211 14.71 -24.12 11.40
C TYR A 211 15.06 -24.13 9.92
N SER A 212 15.58 -25.27 9.44
CA SER A 212 15.93 -25.43 8.02
C SER A 212 14.72 -25.75 7.13
N SER A 213 13.65 -26.33 7.69
CA SER A 213 12.44 -26.71 6.95
C SER A 213 11.18 -26.62 7.82
N LEU A 214 10.02 -26.53 7.16
CA LEU A 214 8.73 -26.40 7.84
C LEU A 214 8.41 -27.65 8.66
N ASP A 215 8.72 -28.83 8.13
CA ASP A 215 8.52 -30.09 8.84
C ASP A 215 9.30 -30.16 10.15
N GLN A 216 10.54 -29.65 10.18
CA GLN A 216 11.33 -29.56 11.41
C GLN A 216 10.69 -28.61 12.43
N ALA A 217 10.24 -27.44 11.98
CA ALA A 217 9.58 -26.48 12.86
C ALA A 217 8.29 -27.06 13.46
N LEU A 218 7.46 -27.72 12.65
CA LEU A 218 6.18 -28.29 13.10
C LEU A 218 6.36 -29.54 13.98
N SER A 219 7.41 -30.33 13.74
CA SER A 219 7.70 -31.54 14.52
C SER A 219 8.55 -31.29 15.77
N ALA A 220 9.14 -30.10 15.91
CA ALA A 220 9.88 -29.71 17.10
C ALA A 220 8.95 -29.74 18.31
N LYS A 221 9.06 -30.82 19.08
CA LYS A 221 8.45 -30.95 20.41
C LYS A 221 9.21 -30.07 21.39
N ARG A 222 8.46 -29.46 22.31
CA ARG A 222 8.97 -28.72 23.47
C ARG A 222 10.07 -29.48 24.20
#